data_AF-A0A8T3NEX3-F1
#
_entry.id   AF-A0A8T3NEX3-F1
#
_cell.length_a   1.000
_cell.length_b   1.000
_cell.length_c   1.000
_cell.angle_alpha   90.00
_cell.angle_beta   90.00
_cell.angle_gamma   90.00
#
_symmetry.space_group_name_H-M   'P 1'
#
loop_
_entity.id
_entity.type
_entity.pdbx_description
1 polymer ?
#
loop_
_entity_poly.entity_id
_entity_poly.type
_entity_poly.pdbx_seq_one_letter_code
_entity_poly.pdbx_strand_id
1 'polypeptide(L)' 'AQAQAVRALRLAGAAAALRAALGAIPSPAAQTLLERRLSSARQALDEDAAAMAWSEGQALSLDEAVAYALAAPGDP' A
#
# COMPACT_ATOMS: atom_id res chain seq x y z
N ALA A 1 3.28 1.07 15.81
CA ALA A 1 2.01 0.92 15.08
C ALA A 1 1.99 1.78 13.80
N GLN A 2 2.23 3.09 13.92
CA GLN A 2 2.17 4.04 12.79
C GLN A 2 3.10 3.70 11.61
N ALA A 3 4.35 3.28 11.88
CA ALA A 3 5.29 2.87 10.81
C ALA A 3 4.79 1.67 9.98
N GLN A 4 4.14 0.70 10.63
CA GLN A 4 3.54 -0.45 9.93
C GLN A 4 2.29 -0.03 9.14
N ALA A 5 1.55 0.96 9.63
CA ALA A 5 0.41 1.53 8.91
C ALA A 5 0.85 2.26 7.63
N VAL A 6 1.88 3.11 7.71
CA VAL A 6 2.49 3.78 6.54
C VAL A 6 2.95 2.74 5.52
N ARG A 7 3.67 1.72 5.98
CA ARG A 7 4.15 0.63 5.12
C ARG A 7 3.03 -0.12 4.42
N ALA A 8 1.96 -0.44 5.14
CA ALA A 8 0.79 -1.12 4.58
C ALA A 8 0.12 -0.29 3.48
N LEU A 9 -0.06 1.02 3.70
CA LEU A 9 -0.64 1.92 2.69
C LEU A 9 0.27 2.11 1.48
N ARG A 10 1.58 2.22 1.69
CA ARG A 10 2.56 2.35 0.60
C ARG A 10 2.60 1.10 -0.28
N LEU A 11 2.62 -0.09 0.32
CA LEU A 11 2.52 -1.35 -0.43
C LEU A 11 1.20 -1.49 -1.19
N ALA A 12 0.09 -1.05 -0.58
CA ALA A 12 -1.21 -1.10 -1.23
C ALA A 12 -1.30 -0.14 -2.43
N GLY A 13 -0.76 1.08 -2.31
CA GLY A 13 -0.64 2.05 -3.39
C GLY A 13 0.19 1.52 -4.56
N ALA A 14 1.35 0.91 -4.27
CA ALA A 14 2.20 0.29 -5.29
C ALA A 14 1.46 -0.83 -6.03
N ALA A 15 0.81 -1.73 -5.28
CA ALA A 15 0.03 -2.81 -5.88
C ALA A 15 -1.15 -2.30 -6.72
N ALA A 16 -1.75 -1.17 -6.34
CA ALA A 16 -2.81 -0.53 -7.13
C ALA A 16 -2.30 0.04 -8.45
N ALA A 17 -1.17 0.75 -8.44
CA ALA A 17 -0.54 1.27 -9.65
C ALA A 17 -0.13 0.15 -10.62
N LEU A 18 0.46 -0.94 -10.10
CA LEU A 18 0.84 -2.11 -10.90
C LEU A 18 -0.37 -2.77 -11.56
N ARG A 19 -1.46 -2.94 -10.80
CA ARG A 19 -2.72 -3.48 -11.35
C ARG A 19 -3.28 -2.59 -12.47
N ALA A 20 -3.27 -1.27 -12.27
CA ALA A 20 -3.74 -0.32 -13.27
C ALA A 20 -2.90 -0.39 -14.56
N ALA A 21 -1.58 -0.45 -14.44
CA ALA A 21 -0.66 -0.58 -15.58
C ALA A 21 -0.89 -1.88 -16.37
N LEU A 22 -1.27 -2.96 -15.71
CA LEU A 22 -1.58 -4.26 -16.33
C LEU A 22 -3.03 -4.38 -16.84
N GLY A 23 -3.88 -3.36 -16.66
CA GLY A 23 -5.32 -3.45 -16.93
C GLY A 23 -6.05 -4.45 -16.03
N ALA A 24 -5.41 -4.86 -14.92
CA ALA A 24 -5.91 -5.87 -14.00
C ALA A 24 -6.79 -5.24 -12.92
N ILE A 25 -8.01 -4.84 -13.29
CA ILE A 25 -8.97 -4.25 -12.36
C ILE A 25 -9.44 -5.33 -11.36
N PRO A 26 -9.25 -5.13 -10.05
CA PRO A 26 -9.74 -6.08 -9.05
C PRO A 26 -11.27 -6.12 -9.03
N SER A 27 -11.85 -7.30 -8.78
CA SER A 27 -13.29 -7.43 -8.61
C SER A 27 -13.81 -6.58 -7.43
N PRO A 28 -15.09 -6.18 -7.42
CA PRO A 28 -15.66 -5.38 -6.32
C PRO A 28 -15.48 -6.04 -4.93
N ALA A 29 -15.55 -7.37 -4.87
CA ALA A 29 -15.30 -8.13 -3.64
C ALA A 29 -13.84 -8.03 -3.18
N ALA A 30 -12.89 -8.11 -4.11
CA ALA A 30 -11.47 -7.96 -3.80
C ALA A 30 -11.13 -6.52 -3.36
N GLN A 31 -11.74 -5.51 -3.98
CA GLN A 31 -11.62 -4.11 -3.55
C GLN A 31 -12.16 -3.93 -2.13
N THR A 32 -13.35 -4.45 -1.84
CA THR A 32 -13.96 -4.39 -0.50
C THR A 32 -13.08 -5.06 0.55
N LEU A 33 -12.49 -6.22 0.22
CA LEU A 33 -11.59 -6.92 1.12
C LEU A 33 -10.31 -6.12 1.39
N LEU A 34 -9.73 -5.52 0.35
CA LEU A 34 -8.55 -4.66 0.47
C LEU A 34 -8.85 -3.45 1.38
N GLU A 35 -9.95 -2.76 1.13
CA GLU A 35 -10.39 -1.61 1.93
C GLU A 35 -10.58 -1.97 3.40
N ARG A 36 -11.22 -3.11 3.69
CA ARG A 36 -11.35 -3.61 5.08
C ARG A 36 -10.00 -3.87 5.74
N ARG A 37 -9.03 -4.45 5.01
CA ARG A 37 -7.68 -4.72 5.54
C ARG A 37 -6.88 -3.44 5.80
N LEU A 38 -7.09 -2.40 5.00
CA LEU A 38 -6.40 -1.11 5.15
C LEU A 38 -7.08 -0.16 6.12
N SER A 39 -8.33 -0.42 6.51
CA SER A 39 -9.10 0.42 7.43
C SER A 39 -8.34 0.73 8.73
N SER A 40 -7.74 -0.29 9.35
CA SER A 40 -6.95 -0.10 10.58
C SER A 40 -5.68 0.73 10.36
N ALA A 41 -5.03 0.58 9.20
CA ALA A 41 -3.86 1.38 8.84
C ALA A 41 -4.24 2.85 8.58
N ARG A 42 -5.37 3.10 7.91
CA ARG A 42 -5.88 4.47 7.71
C ARG A 42 -6.30 5.13 9.02
N GLN A 43 -6.91 4.39 9.95
CA GLN A 43 -7.28 4.93 11.27
C GLN A 43 -6.09 5.21 12.19
N ALA A 44 -4.96 4.55 11.97
CA ALA A 44 -3.73 4.75 12.74
C ALA A 44 -2.91 5.96 12.25
N LEU A 45 -3.37 6.66 11.21
CA LEU A 45 -2.69 7.79 10.57
C LEU A 45 -3.67 8.95 10.41
N ASP A 46 -3.13 10.16 10.39
CA ASP A 46 -3.89 11.31 9.92
C ASP A 46 -4.13 11.19 8.40
N GLU A 47 -5.19 11.82 7.91
CA GLU A 47 -5.61 11.70 6.50
C GLU A 47 -4.49 12.08 5.51
N ASP A 48 -3.76 13.17 5.80
CA ASP A 48 -2.63 13.60 4.99
C ASP A 48 -1.49 12.57 4.96
N ALA A 49 -1.18 11.97 6.11
CA ALA A 49 -0.15 10.94 6.20
C ALA A 49 -0.55 9.66 5.46
N ALA A 50 -1.84 9.29 5.54
CA ALA A 50 -2.39 8.16 4.81
C ALA A 50 -2.38 8.40 3.28
N ALA A 51 -2.79 9.59 2.84
CA ALA A 51 -2.78 9.99 1.45
C ALA A 51 -1.36 10.06 0.87
N MET A 52 -0.42 10.62 1.63
CA MET A 52 0.99 10.68 1.24
C MET A 52 1.59 9.28 1.12
N ALA A 53 1.41 8.40 2.11
CA ALA A 53 1.90 7.02 2.05
C ALA A 53 1.34 6.26 0.83
N TRP A 54 0.06 6.45 0.52
CA TRP A 54 -0.57 5.87 -0.67
C TRP A 54 0.03 6.40 -1.97
N SER A 55 0.22 7.72 -2.08
CA SER A 55 0.83 8.39 -3.24
C SER A 55 2.27 7.94 -3.46
N GLU A 56 3.08 7.92 -2.40
CA GLU A 56 4.45 7.40 -2.43
C GLU A 56 4.52 5.95 -2.89
N GLY A 57 3.51 5.16 -2.57
CA GLY A 57 3.37 3.78 -3.02
C GLY A 57 3.12 3.70 -4.52
N GLN A 58 2.17 4.49 -5.02
CA GLN A 58 1.84 4.52 -6.46
C GLN A 58 3.00 4.98 -7.34
N ALA A 59 3.92 5.77 -6.79
CA ALA A 59 5.11 6.24 -7.49
C ALA A 59 6.22 5.18 -7.61
N LEU A 60 6.14 4.06 -6.86
CA LEU A 60 7.15 3.00 -6.95
C LEU A 60 7.01 2.22 -8.26
N SER A 61 8.15 1.97 -8.90
CA SER A 61 8.26 0.92 -9.92
C SER A 61 8.07 -0.47 -9.30
N LEU A 62 7.88 -1.50 -10.15
CA LEU A 62 7.75 -2.89 -9.70
C LEU A 62 8.96 -3.31 -8.83
N ASP A 63 10.17 -3.04 -9.32
CA ASP A 63 11.40 -3.44 -8.63
C ASP A 63 11.55 -2.72 -7.29
N GLU A 64 11.22 -1.43 -7.22
CA GLU A 64 11.23 -0.66 -5.97
C GLU A 64 10.15 -1.14 -5.00
N ALA A 65 8.96 -1.48 -5.48
CA ALA A 65 7.89 -2.03 -4.65
C ALA A 65 8.27 -3.39 -4.05
N VAL A 66 8.92 -4.25 -4.83
CA VAL A 66 9.45 -5.54 -4.36
C VAL A 66 10.57 -5.33 -3.34
N ALA A 67 11.55 -4.47 -3.64
CA ALA A 67 12.64 -4.14 -2.71
C ALA A 67 12.09 -3.57 -1.39
N TYR A 68 11.11 -2.67 -1.45
CA TYR A 68 10.43 -2.09 -0.29
C TYR A 68 9.65 -3.15 0.53
N ALA A 69 9.01 -4.11 -0.14
CA ALA A 69 8.32 -5.22 0.51
C ALA A 69 9.29 -6.19 1.22
N LEU A 70 10.50 -6.35 0.69
CA LEU A 70 11.53 -7.21 1.27
C LEU A 70 12.33 -6.54 2.38
N ALA A 71 12.47 -5.22 2.37
CA ALA A 71 13.18 -4.43 3.38
C ALA A 71 12.44 -4.34 4.74
N ALA A 72 11.85 -5.43 5.22
CA ALA A 72 11.08 -5.44 6.46
C ALA A 72 11.85 -4.82 7.65
N PRO A 73 11.17 -4.15 8.59
CA PRO A 73 11.80 -3.70 9.82
C PRO A 73 12.04 -4.91 10.73
N GLY A 74 13.24 -5.49 10.65
CA GLY A 74 13.72 -6.56 11.53
C GLY A 74 13.88 -7.91 10.83
N ASP A 75 15.00 -8.10 10.13
CA ASP A 75 16.10 -8.98 10.56
C ASP A 75 17.36 -8.68 9.71
N PRO A 76 18.58 -8.71 10.27
CA PRO A 76 19.84 -8.71 9.52
C PRO A 76 20.08 -10.02 8.74
#